data_AF-A0A2D5U6X2-F1
#
_entry.id   AF-A0A2D5U6X2-F1
#
_cell.length_a   1.000
_cell.length_b   1.000
_cell.length_c   1.000
_cell.angle_alpha   90.00
_cell.angle_beta   90.00
_cell.angle_gamma   90.00
#
_symmetry.space_group_name_H-M   'P 1'
#
loop_
_entity.id
_entity.type
_entity.pdbx_description
1 polymer ?
#
loop_
_entity_poly.entity_id
_entity_poly.type
_entity_poly.pdbx_seq_one_letter_code
_entity_poly.pdbx_strand_id
1 'polypeptide(L)'
;MEYINATTKTDQQMEALLKADNGGPVCMVNLLKFKEKAEYEDGRETDLSGIEAYQIYGAVTGSLIKELGGDVVFTSVFNGMVVGEVEELWDVMAIAKYPTLQSFIDMVSSPEYLKAYHHRLAGLKGQLNIASTQVD
;
A
#
# COMPACT_ATOMS: atom_id res chain seq x y z
N MET A 1 22.15 0.88 -1.82
CA MET A 1 21.09 1.64 -2.48
C MET A 1 20.36 2.39 -1.37
N GLU A 2 20.26 3.70 -1.45
CA GLU A 2 19.46 4.47 -0.49
C GLU A 2 17.99 4.34 -0.87
N TYR A 3 17.10 4.28 0.14
CA TYR A 3 15.66 4.24 -0.06
C TYR A 3 14.98 5.26 0.84
N ILE A 4 13.82 5.75 0.41
CA ILE A 4 12.99 6.66 1.18
C ILE A 4 11.65 5.98 1.44
N ASN A 5 11.29 5.87 2.71
CA ASN A 5 9.98 5.39 3.11
C ASN A 5 9.00 6.56 3.01
N ALA A 6 7.90 6.40 2.25
CA ALA A 6 6.98 7.50 1.97
C ALA A 6 5.52 7.08 2.15
N THR A 7 4.66 8.02 2.52
CA THR A 7 3.22 7.77 2.66
C THR A 7 2.45 8.08 1.38
N THR A 8 3.05 8.81 0.44
CA THR A 8 2.45 9.20 -0.84
C THR A 8 3.39 8.90 -2.01
N LYS A 9 2.81 8.80 -3.21
CA LYS A 9 3.54 8.64 -4.48
C LYS A 9 3.76 10.00 -5.14
N THR A 10 4.75 10.10 -6.00
CA THR A 10 4.95 11.27 -6.88
C THR A 10 4.32 11.03 -8.25
N ASP A 11 4.03 12.12 -8.97
CA ASP A 11 3.54 12.03 -10.35
C ASP A 11 4.55 11.32 -11.27
N GLN A 12 5.85 11.58 -11.07
CA GLN A 12 6.93 10.93 -11.81
C GLN A 12 6.94 9.40 -11.61
N GLN A 13 6.64 8.91 -10.40
CA GLN A 13 6.54 7.47 -10.14
C GLN A 13 5.36 6.84 -10.90
N MET A 14 4.21 7.52 -10.92
CA MET A 14 3.06 7.05 -11.69
C MET A 14 3.30 7.08 -13.20
N GLU A 15 3.90 8.15 -13.73
CA GLU A 15 4.27 8.25 -15.13
C GLU A 15 5.27 7.17 -15.56
N ALA A 16 6.27 6.88 -14.72
CA ALA A 16 7.23 5.82 -14.98
C ALA A 16 6.55 4.44 -15.02
N LEU A 17 5.63 4.18 -14.08
CA LEU A 17 4.86 2.94 -14.05
C LEU A 17 3.95 2.79 -15.28
N LEU A 18 3.26 3.85 -15.68
CA LEU A 18 2.44 3.88 -16.90
C LEU A 18 3.26 3.58 -18.17
N LYS A 19 4.48 4.12 -18.26
CA LYS A 19 5.39 3.85 -19.39
C LYS A 19 5.91 2.41 -19.41
N ALA A 20 6.02 1.78 -18.24
CA ALA A 20 6.49 0.41 -18.09
C ALA A 20 5.37 -0.64 -18.21
N ASP A 21 4.12 -0.22 -18.36
CA ASP A 21 2.98 -1.12 -18.48
C ASP A 21 3.11 -2.00 -19.73
N ASN A 22 2.97 -3.31 -19.53
CA ASN A 22 3.02 -4.32 -20.58
C ASN A 22 1.63 -4.89 -20.91
N GLY A 23 0.57 -4.37 -20.29
CA GLY A 23 -0.81 -4.80 -20.46
C GLY A 23 -1.16 -6.11 -19.75
N GLY A 24 -0.22 -6.70 -19.01
CA GLY A 24 -0.43 -7.92 -18.24
C GLY A 24 -0.86 -7.67 -16.78
N PRO A 25 -1.06 -8.76 -16.01
CA PRO A 25 -1.32 -8.66 -14.59
C PRO A 25 -0.16 -8.00 -13.83
N VAL A 26 -0.51 -7.17 -12.85
CA VAL A 26 0.46 -6.47 -12.00
C VAL A 26 0.26 -6.84 -10.53
N CYS A 27 1.36 -7.06 -9.83
CA CYS A 27 1.41 -7.26 -8.39
C CYS A 27 1.96 -6.00 -7.73
N MET A 28 1.23 -5.43 -6.79
CA MET A 28 1.70 -4.35 -5.93
C MET A 28 2.24 -4.95 -4.63
N VAL A 29 3.56 -4.94 -4.47
CA VAL A 29 4.25 -5.40 -3.27
C VAL A 29 4.36 -4.23 -2.30
N ASN A 30 3.62 -4.33 -1.19
CA ASN A 30 3.52 -3.31 -0.16
C ASN A 30 4.38 -3.73 1.03
N LEU A 31 5.39 -2.92 1.37
CA LEU A 31 6.13 -3.00 2.63
C LEU A 31 5.66 -1.85 3.52
N LEU A 32 5.00 -2.16 4.63
CA LEU A 32 4.22 -1.21 5.43
C LEU A 32 4.85 -1.02 6.81
N LYS A 33 5.10 0.25 7.17
CA LYS A 33 5.53 0.63 8.51
C LYS A 33 4.45 1.50 9.15
N PHE A 34 3.96 1.11 10.32
CA PHE A 34 2.89 1.80 11.02
C PHE A 34 3.42 2.77 12.06
N LYS A 35 2.62 3.78 12.38
CA LYS A 35 2.80 4.58 13.60
C LYS A 35 2.33 3.77 14.81
N GLU A 36 2.90 4.05 15.98
CA GLU A 36 2.39 3.47 17.23
C GLU A 36 0.95 3.92 17.50
N LYS A 37 0.68 5.22 17.35
CA LYS A 37 -0.65 5.83 17.43
C LYS A 37 -1.03 6.48 16.10
N ALA A 38 -2.28 6.35 15.69
CA ALA A 38 -2.77 7.02 14.49
C ALA A 38 -2.89 8.53 14.72
N GLU A 39 -2.55 9.31 13.69
CA GLU A 39 -2.63 10.77 13.72
C GLU A 39 -3.31 11.27 12.46
N TYR A 40 -4.55 11.75 12.59
CA TYR A 40 -5.29 12.29 11.46
C TYR A 40 -4.88 13.72 11.15
N GLU A 41 -4.73 14.04 9.86
CA GLU A 41 -4.32 15.38 9.39
C GLU A 41 -5.30 16.48 9.78
N ASP A 42 -6.57 16.16 9.99
CA ASP A 42 -7.60 17.10 10.46
C ASP A 42 -7.56 17.36 11.97
N GLY A 43 -6.63 16.73 12.69
CA GLY A 43 -6.40 16.92 14.11
C GLY A 43 -7.44 16.27 15.03
N ARG A 44 -8.34 15.42 14.52
CA ARG A 44 -9.28 14.71 15.39
C ARG A 44 -8.54 13.79 16.35
N GLU A 45 -9.01 13.74 17.60
CA GLU A 45 -8.51 12.76 18.56
C GLU A 45 -8.97 11.34 18.20
N THR A 46 -8.12 10.37 18.52
CA THR A 46 -8.36 8.94 18.26
C THR A 46 -7.59 8.11 19.27
N ASP A 47 -8.15 6.96 19.64
CA ASP A 47 -7.46 5.93 20.44
C ASP A 47 -6.89 4.80 19.57
N LEU A 48 -7.10 4.86 18.25
CA LEU A 48 -6.57 3.88 17.31
C LEU A 48 -5.04 3.92 17.24
N SER A 49 -4.44 2.73 17.24
CA SER A 49 -3.08 2.51 16.77
C SER A 49 -2.97 2.73 15.25
N GLY A 50 -1.74 2.86 14.75
CA GLY A 50 -1.54 3.05 13.32
C GLY A 50 -2.04 1.88 12.47
N ILE A 51 -1.87 0.65 12.95
CA ILE A 51 -2.35 -0.55 12.26
C ILE A 51 -3.89 -0.64 12.25
N GLU A 52 -4.57 -0.26 13.33
CA GLU A 52 -6.04 -0.27 13.38
C GLU A 52 -6.64 0.76 12.43
N ALA A 53 -6.08 1.97 12.37
CA ALA A 53 -6.48 2.94 11.35
C ALA A 53 -6.24 2.40 9.93
N TYR A 54 -5.08 1.77 9.69
CA TYR A 54 -4.78 1.17 8.39
C TYR A 54 -5.75 0.03 8.03
N GLN A 55 -6.21 -0.77 8.99
CA GLN A 55 -7.19 -1.84 8.76
C GLN A 55 -8.55 -1.31 8.30
N ILE A 56 -8.99 -0.14 8.78
CA ILE A 56 -10.21 0.52 8.28
C ILE A 56 -10.06 0.84 6.79
N TYR A 57 -8.92 1.42 6.40
CA TYR A 57 -8.57 1.64 5.00
C TYR A 57 -8.48 0.33 4.20
N GLY A 58 -7.86 -0.70 4.79
CA GLY A 58 -7.62 -1.99 4.16
C GLY A 58 -8.92 -2.74 3.84
N ALA A 59 -9.94 -2.64 4.70
CA ALA A 59 -11.25 -3.25 4.46
C ALA A 59 -11.96 -2.68 3.22
N VAL A 60 -11.93 -1.34 3.07
CA VAL A 60 -12.48 -0.66 1.89
C VAL A 60 -11.67 -1.04 0.65
N THR A 61 -10.35 -0.91 0.73
CA THR A 61 -9.45 -1.17 -0.40
C THR A 61 -9.52 -2.61 -0.87
N GLY A 62 -9.56 -3.58 0.05
CA GLY A 62 -9.68 -5.00 -0.28
C GLY A 62 -11.00 -5.33 -1.00
N SER A 63 -12.09 -4.64 -0.66
CA SER A 63 -13.38 -4.81 -1.35
C SER A 63 -13.31 -4.26 -2.78
N LEU A 64 -12.76 -3.05 -2.96
CA LEU A 64 -12.56 -2.43 -4.27
C LEU A 64 -11.64 -3.26 -5.19
N ILE A 65 -10.55 -3.81 -4.62
CA ILE A 65 -9.63 -4.70 -5.34
C ILE A 65 -10.41 -5.88 -5.93
N LYS A 66 -11.27 -6.53 -5.14
CA LYS A 66 -12.06 -7.68 -5.58
C LYS A 66 -13.10 -7.30 -6.64
N GLU A 67 -13.79 -6.17 -6.48
CA GLU A 67 -14.75 -5.66 -7.46
C GLU A 67 -14.10 -5.39 -8.82
N LEU A 68 -12.84 -4.96 -8.82
CA LEU A 68 -12.04 -4.72 -10.03
C LEU A 68 -11.29 -5.96 -10.54
N GLY A 69 -11.67 -7.15 -10.04
CA GLY A 69 -11.11 -8.44 -10.48
C GLY A 69 -9.72 -8.77 -9.96
N GLY A 70 -9.19 -7.97 -9.02
CA GLY A 70 -7.95 -8.25 -8.30
C GLY A 70 -8.17 -9.07 -7.03
N ASP A 71 -7.08 -9.35 -6.31
CA ASP A 71 -7.11 -9.97 -4.99
C ASP A 71 -5.89 -9.60 -4.14
N VAL A 72 -6.02 -9.69 -2.82
CA VAL A 72 -4.86 -9.64 -1.91
C VAL A 72 -4.35 -11.06 -1.73
N VAL A 73 -3.30 -11.41 -2.48
CA VAL A 73 -2.82 -12.79 -2.63
C VAL A 73 -1.86 -13.23 -1.53
N PHE A 74 -1.30 -12.28 -0.77
CA PHE A 74 -0.38 -12.58 0.32
C PHE A 74 -0.38 -11.47 1.37
N THR A 75 -0.28 -11.85 2.64
CA THR A 75 -0.07 -10.92 3.76
C THR A 75 0.75 -11.61 4.85
N SER A 76 1.77 -10.94 5.38
CA SER A 76 2.60 -11.46 6.47
C SER A 76 3.09 -10.35 7.39
N VAL A 77 3.29 -10.69 8.66
CA VAL A 77 4.05 -9.87 9.62
C VAL A 77 5.52 -10.23 9.49
N PHE A 78 6.42 -9.24 9.54
CA PHE A 78 7.86 -9.51 9.54
C PHE A 78 8.36 -9.88 10.94
N ASN A 79 9.13 -10.97 11.04
CA ASN A 79 9.68 -11.45 12.31
C ASN A 79 11.16 -11.13 12.51
N GLY A 80 11.84 -10.65 11.47
CA GLY A 80 13.27 -10.35 11.53
C GLY A 80 13.92 -10.37 10.15
N MET A 81 15.23 -10.14 10.12
CA MET A 81 16.04 -10.11 8.91
C MET A 81 17.17 -11.13 9.01
N VAL A 82 17.34 -11.95 7.96
CA VAL A 82 18.41 -12.96 7.89
C VAL A 82 19.61 -12.46 7.08
N VAL A 83 19.38 -11.61 6.08
CA VAL A 83 20.41 -11.05 5.18
C VAL A 83 20.11 -9.58 4.90
N GLY A 84 21.16 -8.75 4.92
CA GLY A 84 21.05 -7.30 4.71
C GLY A 84 20.97 -6.53 6.02
N GLU A 85 20.85 -5.22 5.91
CA GLU A 85 20.66 -4.29 7.01
C GLU A 85 19.74 -3.16 6.57
N VAL A 86 18.84 -2.77 7.46
CA VAL A 86 17.97 -1.59 7.34
C VAL A 86 17.96 -0.89 8.68
N GLU A 87 17.81 0.43 8.69
CA GLU A 87 17.68 1.18 9.95
C GLU A 87 16.43 0.73 10.73
N GLU A 88 15.33 0.51 10.01
CA GLU A 88 14.07 0.06 10.59
C GLU A 88 13.36 -0.91 9.65
N LEU A 89 13.00 -2.08 10.17
CA LEU A 89 12.22 -3.08 9.44
C LEU A 89 10.76 -2.64 9.37
N TRP A 90 10.12 -2.86 8.21
CA TRP A 90 8.67 -2.75 8.08
C TRP A 90 7.95 -3.76 9.00
N ASP A 91 6.68 -3.52 9.26
CA ASP A 91 5.89 -4.37 10.16
C ASP A 91 5.15 -5.46 9.38
N VAL A 92 4.62 -5.12 8.20
CA VAL A 92 3.79 -5.99 7.37
C VAL A 92 4.21 -5.94 5.91
N MET A 93 4.13 -7.09 5.24
CA MET A 93 4.08 -7.19 3.78
C MET A 93 2.68 -7.56 3.31
N ALA A 94 2.21 -6.93 2.25
CA ALA A 94 1.00 -7.35 1.53
C ALA A 94 1.23 -7.31 0.01
N ILE A 95 0.69 -8.29 -0.71
CA ILE A 95 0.72 -8.32 -2.18
C ILE A 95 -0.71 -8.26 -2.70
N ALA A 96 -1.02 -7.18 -3.42
CA ALA A 96 -2.28 -7.04 -4.14
C ALA A 96 -2.04 -7.30 -5.63
N LYS A 97 -2.75 -8.26 -6.21
CA LYS A 97 -2.68 -8.60 -7.63
C LYS A 97 -3.87 -8.00 -8.35
N TYR A 98 -3.62 -7.38 -9.51
CA TYR A 98 -4.64 -6.81 -10.38
C TYR A 98 -4.57 -7.45 -11.78
N PRO A 99 -5.70 -7.58 -12.49
CA PRO A 99 -5.70 -8.07 -13.87
C PRO A 99 -4.91 -7.17 -14.83
N THR A 100 -4.94 -5.86 -14.61
CA THR A 100 -4.26 -4.83 -15.43
C THR A 100 -3.79 -3.69 -14.54
N LEU A 101 -2.82 -2.88 -15.02
CA LEU A 101 -2.46 -1.62 -14.35
C LEU A 101 -3.65 -0.66 -14.28
N GLN A 102 -4.52 -0.63 -15.29
CA GLN A 102 -5.74 0.19 -15.28
C GLN A 102 -6.65 -0.15 -14.09
N SER A 103 -6.78 -1.43 -13.73
CA SER A 103 -7.59 -1.85 -12.57
C SER A 103 -7.05 -1.25 -11.26
N PHE A 104 -5.72 -1.13 -11.12
CA PHE A 104 -5.12 -0.44 -9.99
C PHE A 104 -5.39 1.08 -10.03
N ILE A 105 -5.30 1.70 -11.20
CA ILE A 105 -5.54 3.14 -11.37
C ILE A 105 -7.00 3.50 -11.05
N ASP A 106 -7.95 2.68 -11.52
CA ASP A 106 -9.38 2.84 -11.26
C ASP A 106 -9.65 2.74 -9.76
N MET A 107 -9.00 1.79 -9.08
CA MET A 107 -9.11 1.63 -7.62
C MET A 107 -8.66 2.90 -6.88
N VAL A 108 -7.43 3.39 -7.14
CA VAL A 108 -6.87 4.55 -6.40
C VAL A 108 -7.53 5.88 -6.76
N SER A 109 -8.31 5.91 -7.85
CA SER A 109 -9.07 7.08 -8.30
C SER A 109 -10.54 7.04 -7.86
N SER A 110 -11.00 5.91 -7.30
CA SER A 110 -12.40 5.74 -6.91
C SER A 110 -12.81 6.64 -5.75
N PRO A 111 -14.05 7.16 -5.72
CA PRO A 111 -14.57 7.94 -4.60
C PRO A 111 -14.49 7.19 -3.25
N GLU A 112 -14.72 5.88 -3.26
CA GLU A 112 -14.69 5.00 -2.10
C GLU A 112 -13.28 4.92 -1.51
N TYR A 113 -12.28 4.73 -2.38
CA TYR A 113 -10.87 4.76 -1.98
C TYR A 113 -10.49 6.11 -1.38
N LEU A 114 -10.83 7.21 -2.06
CA LEU A 114 -10.49 8.57 -1.62
C LEU A 114 -11.12 8.90 -0.25
N LYS A 115 -12.35 8.45 0.00
CA LYS A 115 -13.01 8.57 1.30
C LYS A 115 -12.27 7.82 2.40
N ALA A 116 -11.67 6.67 2.11
CA ALA A 116 -10.93 5.87 3.09
C ALA A 116 -9.44 6.26 3.23
N TYR A 117 -8.89 6.99 2.25
CA TYR A 117 -7.45 7.26 2.14
C TYR A 117 -6.84 7.96 3.36
N HIS A 118 -7.61 8.83 4.03
CA HIS A 118 -7.16 9.53 5.23
C HIS A 118 -6.79 8.57 6.39
N HIS A 119 -7.45 7.42 6.51
CA HIS A 119 -7.07 6.39 7.49
C HIS A 119 -5.71 5.77 7.19
N ARG A 120 -5.37 5.61 5.90
CA ARG A 120 -4.05 5.14 5.45
C ARG A 120 -2.94 6.10 5.88
N LEU A 121 -3.15 7.40 5.66
CA LEU A 121 -2.19 8.45 6.03
C LEU A 121 -2.06 8.56 7.56
N ALA A 122 -3.17 8.42 8.28
CA ALA A 122 -3.15 8.47 9.74
C ALA A 122 -2.36 7.30 10.34
N GLY A 123 -2.44 6.12 9.72
CA GLY A 123 -1.84 4.91 10.25
C GLY A 123 -0.39 4.65 9.87
N LEU A 124 0.07 5.12 8.70
CA LEU A 124 1.41 4.81 8.20
C LEU A 124 2.47 5.81 8.67
N LYS A 125 3.59 5.26 9.12
CA LYS A 125 4.88 5.96 9.23
C LYS A 125 5.56 6.05 7.87
N GLY A 126 5.42 5.01 7.05
CA GLY A 126 5.94 4.98 5.68
C GLY A 126 5.62 3.67 4.96
N GLN A 127 5.76 3.71 3.64
CA GLN A 127 5.63 2.55 2.78
C GLN A 127 6.66 2.54 1.64
N LEU A 128 7.05 1.32 1.21
CA LEU A 128 7.44 1.05 -0.18
C LEU A 128 6.30 0.31 -0.89
N ASN A 129 5.89 0.80 -2.06
CA ASN A 129 4.90 0.14 -2.91
C ASN A 129 5.54 -0.10 -4.28
N ILE A 130 5.74 -1.37 -4.62
CA ILE A 130 6.55 -1.77 -5.76
C ILE A 130 5.67 -2.57 -6.72
N ALA A 131 5.50 -2.06 -7.93
CA ALA A 131 4.87 -2.81 -9.01
C ALA A 131 5.82 -3.91 -9.50
N SER A 132 5.30 -5.12 -9.66
CA SER A 132 6.02 -6.29 -10.15
C SER A 132 5.13 -7.16 -11.02
N THR A 133 5.76 -8.07 -11.76
CA THR A 133 5.08 -9.10 -12.55
C THR A 133 5.32 -10.45 -11.88
N GLN A 134 4.27 -11.24 -11.72
CA GLN A 134 4.42 -12.61 -11.24
C GLN A 134 5.13 -13.46 -12.31
N VAL A 135 6.14 -14.21 -11.89
CA VAL A 135 6.82 -15.21 -12.73
C VAL A 135 6.31 -16.59 -12.31
N ASP A 136 6.11 -17.47 -13.29
CA ASP A 136 5.70 -18.87 -13.09
C ASP A 136 6.86 -19.76 -12.62
#